data_AF-A0A2V9T8M2-F1
#
_entry.id   AF-A0A2V9T8M2-F1
#
_cell.length_a   1.000
_cell.length_b   1.000
_cell.length_c   1.000
_cell.angle_alpha   90.00
_cell.angle_beta   90.00
_cell.angle_gamma   90.00
#
_symmetry.space_group_name_H-M   'P 1'
#
loop_
_entity.id
_entity.type
_entity.pdbx_description
1 polymer ?
#
loop_
_entity_poly.entity_id
_entity_poly.type
_entity_poly.pdbx_seq_one_letter_code
_entity_poly.pdbx_strand_id
1 'polypeptide(L)'
;DNPYFEPEMLDIYPQQVVRARIQDVWQQRPVSLEVCGTVSEWKRDHFDVNYILEQALRWHVTSVNLKSSPIPDDWKPAFEDFQKKMGYRFLLRRLEYPKALVAGSMMLIHMWWLNAGVAPPYINYQLAVQLRSIRDSAVINVPADVREWLPGDAVYDGSLYVPETLPEGTYDFRVAMLDPRSGKPAIRFAIAGRDPDGWYTEGQMRVSAKQRPQQ
;
A
#
# COMPACT_ATOMS: atom_id res chain seq x y z
N ASP A 1 -38.35 17.03 -10.39
CA ASP A 1 -38.10 17.20 -8.95
C ASP A 1 -39.10 16.39 -8.15
N ASN A 2 -38.73 15.15 -7.81
CA ASN A 2 -39.54 14.30 -6.93
C ASN A 2 -39.17 14.63 -5.48
N PRO A 3 -40.08 15.18 -4.66
CA PRO A 3 -39.80 15.53 -3.26
C PRO A 3 -39.51 14.31 -2.37
N TYR A 4 -39.64 13.08 -2.88
CA TYR A 4 -39.34 11.84 -2.17
C TYR A 4 -38.01 11.18 -2.60
N PHE A 5 -37.27 11.78 -3.53
CA PHE A 5 -35.92 11.32 -3.86
C PHE A 5 -34.92 12.11 -3.01
N GLU A 6 -34.93 11.89 -1.69
CA GLU A 6 -33.80 12.28 -0.87
C GLU A 6 -32.58 11.47 -1.35
N PRO A 7 -31.43 12.11 -1.65
CA PRO A 7 -30.26 11.37 -2.12
C PRO A 7 -29.89 10.38 -1.03
N GLU A 8 -30.00 9.07 -1.30
CA GLU A 8 -29.86 8.01 -0.28
C GLU A 8 -28.46 8.02 0.39
N MET A 9 -27.52 8.73 -0.21
CA MET A 9 -26.18 9.06 0.28
C MET A 9 -26.17 10.03 1.47
N LEU A 10 -27.24 10.78 1.73
CA LEU A 10 -27.37 11.74 2.84
C LEU A 10 -28.03 11.12 4.07
N ASP A 11 -28.91 10.13 3.90
CA ASP A 11 -29.76 9.61 4.96
C ASP A 11 -29.71 8.07 5.07
N ILE A 12 -30.20 7.34 4.07
CA ILE A 12 -30.45 5.89 4.13
C ILE A 12 -29.13 5.13 4.28
N TYR A 13 -28.17 5.31 3.37
CA TYR A 13 -26.94 4.54 3.39
C TYR A 13 -26.11 4.77 4.67
N PRO A 14 -25.86 6.02 5.12
CA PRO A 14 -25.18 6.24 6.40
C PRO A 14 -25.90 5.55 7.58
N GLN A 15 -27.23 5.63 7.66
CA GLN A 15 -28.00 4.97 8.71
C GLN A 15 -27.91 3.45 8.63
N GLN A 16 -27.96 2.87 7.42
CA GLN A 16 -27.90 1.41 7.25
C GLN A 16 -26.53 0.84 7.58
N VAL A 17 -25.43 1.54 7.25
CA VAL A 17 -24.07 1.14 7.67
C VAL A 17 -24.01 0.99 9.19
N VAL A 18 -24.60 1.93 9.93
CA VAL A 18 -24.66 1.90 11.39
C VAL A 18 -25.61 0.81 11.92
N ARG A 19 -26.83 0.74 11.40
CA ARG A 19 -27.85 -0.24 11.83
C ARG A 19 -27.40 -1.68 11.57
N ALA A 20 -26.69 -1.92 10.47
CA ALA A 20 -26.13 -3.22 10.12
C ALA A 20 -24.84 -3.55 10.89
N ARG A 21 -24.26 -2.59 11.63
CA ARG A 21 -23.01 -2.74 12.41
C ARG A 21 -21.80 -3.11 11.56
N ILE A 22 -21.68 -2.51 10.37
CA ILE A 22 -20.61 -2.80 9.41
C ILE A 22 -19.58 -1.66 9.29
N GLN A 23 -19.59 -0.69 10.21
CA GLN A 23 -18.68 0.48 10.19
C GLN A 23 -17.20 0.10 10.15
N ASP A 24 -16.84 -1.03 10.75
CA ASP A 24 -15.44 -1.49 10.88
C ASP A 24 -15.10 -2.68 9.98
N VAL A 25 -16.02 -3.10 9.10
CA VAL A 25 -15.82 -4.29 8.25
C VAL A 25 -14.61 -4.11 7.31
N TRP A 26 -14.32 -2.87 6.93
CA TRP A 26 -13.20 -2.46 6.09
C TRP A 26 -11.84 -2.80 6.71
N GLN A 27 -11.73 -2.97 8.03
CA GLN A 27 -10.46 -3.35 8.65
C GLN A 27 -10.03 -4.76 8.25
N GLN A 28 -10.98 -5.61 7.82
CA GLN A 28 -10.75 -7.03 7.55
C GLN A 28 -11.24 -7.47 6.17
N ARG A 29 -12.15 -6.73 5.52
CA ARG A 29 -12.77 -7.07 4.24
C ARG A 29 -12.90 -5.85 3.32
N PRO A 30 -12.69 -5.99 2.01
CA PRO A 30 -12.81 -4.87 1.08
C PRO A 30 -14.23 -4.31 1.02
N VAL A 31 -14.34 -2.98 1.03
CA VAL A 31 -15.58 -2.27 0.69
C VAL A 31 -15.56 -1.96 -0.80
N SER A 32 -16.46 -2.61 -1.55
CA SER A 32 -16.64 -2.38 -2.98
C SER A 32 -17.97 -1.67 -3.21
N LEU A 33 -17.92 -0.54 -3.91
CA LEU A 33 -19.10 0.29 -4.19
C LEU A 33 -19.41 0.29 -5.69
N GLU A 34 -20.68 0.52 -6.01
CA GLU A 34 -21.15 0.79 -7.37
C GLU A 34 -21.98 2.07 -7.35
N VAL A 35 -21.85 2.88 -8.41
CA VAL A 35 -22.63 4.11 -8.57
C VAL A 35 -24.06 3.83 -9.05
N CYS A 36 -25.04 4.57 -8.53
CA CYS A 36 -26.34 4.69 -9.19
C CYS A 36 -26.23 5.68 -10.36
N GLY A 37 -26.85 5.37 -11.52
CA GLY A 37 -26.64 6.15 -12.74
C GLY A 37 -25.18 6.14 -13.21
N THR A 38 -24.70 7.28 -13.72
CA THR A 38 -23.36 7.53 -14.26
C THR A 38 -22.82 8.88 -13.79
N VAL A 39 -21.50 9.09 -13.88
CA VAL A 39 -20.87 10.37 -13.47
C VAL A 39 -21.40 11.54 -14.30
N SER A 40 -21.71 11.33 -15.59
CA SER A 40 -22.33 12.34 -16.44
C SER A 40 -23.75 12.71 -15.99
N GLU A 41 -24.53 11.74 -15.53
CA GLU A 41 -25.87 11.99 -15.00
C GLU A 41 -25.81 12.73 -13.67
N TRP A 42 -24.86 12.39 -12.78
CA TRP A 42 -24.64 13.16 -11.55
C TRP A 42 -24.41 14.64 -11.83
N LYS A 43 -23.62 14.96 -12.86
CA LYS A 43 -23.36 16.34 -13.26
C LYS A 43 -24.60 17.02 -13.84
N ARG A 44 -25.32 16.33 -14.73
CA ARG A 44 -26.59 16.81 -15.31
C ARG A 44 -27.61 17.13 -14.21
N ASP A 45 -27.69 16.28 -13.21
CA ASP A 45 -28.67 16.34 -12.13
C ASP A 45 -28.16 17.14 -10.91
N HIS A 46 -27.04 17.86 -11.09
CA HIS A 46 -26.48 18.80 -10.11
C HIS A 46 -26.11 18.18 -8.74
N PHE A 47 -25.70 16.91 -8.73
CA PHE A 47 -25.17 16.29 -7.51
C PHE A 47 -23.79 16.83 -7.13
N ASP A 48 -23.54 16.87 -5.83
CA ASP A 48 -22.25 17.27 -5.28
C ASP A 48 -21.24 16.10 -5.36
N VAL A 49 -20.38 16.15 -6.39
CA VAL A 49 -19.33 15.16 -6.60
C VAL A 49 -18.35 15.09 -5.44
N ASN A 50 -18.04 16.21 -4.78
CA ASN A 50 -17.08 16.22 -3.68
C ASN A 50 -17.67 15.49 -2.48
N TYR A 51 -18.93 15.76 -2.14
CA TYR A 51 -19.62 15.03 -1.09
C TYR A 51 -19.66 13.52 -1.39
N ILE A 52 -20.00 13.11 -2.62
CA ILE A 52 -20.06 11.69 -3.00
C ILE A 52 -18.71 11.00 -2.81
N LEU A 53 -17.63 11.60 -3.32
CA LEU A 53 -16.28 11.04 -3.22
C LEU A 53 -15.78 11.02 -1.77
N GLU A 54 -15.99 12.08 -1.00
CA GLU A 54 -15.65 12.13 0.42
C GLU A 54 -16.42 11.10 1.24
N GLN A 55 -17.71 10.91 0.96
CA GLN A 55 -18.53 9.93 1.65
C GLN A 55 -18.06 8.50 1.37
N ALA A 56 -17.68 8.19 0.12
CA ALA A 56 -17.07 6.91 -0.22
C ALA A 56 -15.75 6.67 0.53
N LEU A 57 -14.92 7.71 0.70
CA LEU A 57 -13.70 7.64 1.51
C LEU A 57 -13.99 7.41 2.99
N ARG A 58 -15.01 8.05 3.56
CA ARG A 58 -15.47 7.81 4.95
C ARG A 58 -15.96 6.38 5.18
N TRP A 59 -16.45 5.72 4.13
CA TRP A 59 -16.80 4.30 4.15
C TRP A 59 -15.64 3.36 3.78
N HIS A 60 -14.40 3.88 3.74
CA HIS A 60 -13.19 3.09 3.52
C HIS A 60 -13.22 2.29 2.20
N VAL A 61 -13.74 2.91 1.14
CA VAL A 61 -13.85 2.31 -0.20
C VAL A 61 -12.50 1.75 -0.69
N THR A 62 -12.52 0.49 -1.10
CA THR A 62 -11.37 -0.23 -1.67
C THR A 62 -11.44 -0.28 -3.19
N SER A 63 -12.64 -0.43 -3.74
CA SER A 63 -12.88 -0.38 -5.18
C SER A 63 -14.24 0.26 -5.47
N VAL A 64 -14.34 0.92 -6.63
CA VAL A 64 -15.59 1.51 -7.09
C VAL A 64 -15.81 1.19 -8.56
N ASN A 65 -17.03 0.79 -8.92
CA ASN A 65 -17.48 0.69 -10.29
C ASN A 65 -18.26 1.97 -10.67
N LEU A 66 -17.72 2.77 -11.58
CA LEU A 66 -18.31 4.04 -12.06
C LEU A 66 -19.21 3.88 -13.30
N LYS A 67 -19.44 2.64 -13.74
CA LYS A 67 -20.10 2.28 -15.00
C LYS A 67 -19.40 2.87 -16.24
N SER A 68 -19.99 2.64 -17.41
CA SER A 68 -19.40 2.90 -18.73
C SER A 68 -19.67 4.33 -19.24
N SER A 69 -19.34 5.34 -18.44
CA SER A 69 -19.43 6.76 -18.84
C SER A 69 -18.10 7.49 -18.63
N PRO A 70 -17.72 8.43 -19.50
CA PRO A 70 -16.55 9.27 -19.25
C PRO A 70 -16.76 10.16 -18.02
N ILE A 71 -15.69 10.38 -17.27
CA ILE A 71 -15.67 11.40 -16.22
C ILE A 71 -15.61 12.78 -16.90
N PRO A 72 -16.51 13.72 -16.58
CA PRO A 72 -16.46 15.10 -17.09
C PRO A 72 -15.09 15.74 -16.86
N ASP A 73 -14.59 16.50 -17.84
CA ASP A 73 -13.21 17.02 -17.83
C ASP A 73 -12.88 17.87 -16.60
N ASP A 74 -13.82 18.69 -16.16
CA ASP A 74 -13.71 19.54 -14.96
C ASP A 74 -13.74 18.75 -13.64
N TRP A 75 -14.25 17.51 -13.65
CA TRP A 75 -14.27 16.63 -12.48
C TRP A 75 -13.09 15.65 -12.44
N LYS A 76 -12.33 15.50 -13.53
CA LYS A 76 -11.14 14.63 -13.57
C LYS A 76 -10.17 14.87 -12.40
N PRO A 77 -9.82 16.12 -12.02
CA PRO A 77 -8.92 16.35 -10.90
C PRO A 77 -9.44 15.78 -9.57
N ALA A 78 -10.75 15.87 -9.32
CA ALA A 78 -11.37 15.31 -8.11
C ALA A 78 -11.30 13.78 -8.08
N PHE A 79 -11.52 13.13 -9.23
CA PHE A 79 -11.38 11.68 -9.35
C PHE A 79 -9.93 11.19 -9.25
N GLU A 80 -8.97 11.94 -9.80
CA GLU A 80 -7.54 11.64 -9.66
C GLU A 80 -7.06 11.75 -8.21
N ASP A 81 -7.55 12.75 -7.46
CA ASP A 81 -7.29 12.88 -6.03
C ASP A 81 -7.96 11.76 -5.23
N PHE A 82 -9.23 11.46 -5.51
CA PHE A 82 -9.95 10.34 -4.92
C PHE A 82 -9.24 8.99 -5.16
N GLN A 83 -8.76 8.72 -6.38
CA GLN A 83 -8.04 7.50 -6.73
C GLN A 83 -6.75 7.34 -5.90
N LYS A 84 -6.11 8.45 -5.50
CA LYS A 84 -4.92 8.40 -4.62
C LYS A 84 -5.29 8.08 -3.17
N LYS A 85 -6.53 8.32 -2.74
CA LYS A 85 -6.98 8.15 -1.35
C LYS A 85 -7.71 6.82 -1.11
N MET A 86 -8.43 6.30 -2.10
CA MET A 86 -9.13 5.03 -1.98
C MET A 86 -8.17 3.84 -1.80
N GLY A 87 -8.64 2.78 -1.13
CA GLY A 87 -7.82 1.59 -0.89
C GLY A 87 -6.61 1.88 0.00
N TYR A 88 -5.50 1.20 -0.27
CA TYR A 88 -4.23 1.39 0.43
C TYR A 88 -3.25 2.22 -0.42
N ARG A 89 -2.40 2.99 0.26
CA ARG A 89 -1.31 3.76 -0.39
C ARG A 89 -0.12 3.86 0.55
N PHE A 90 0.88 3.00 0.35
CA PHE A 90 2.04 2.92 1.24
C PHE A 90 3.15 3.91 0.88
N LEU A 91 3.67 4.59 1.89
CA LEU A 91 4.87 5.42 1.83
C LEU A 91 5.88 4.87 2.84
N LEU A 92 7.10 4.55 2.39
CA LEU A 92 8.22 4.33 3.29
C LEU A 92 8.74 5.70 3.73
N ARG A 93 8.48 6.06 4.98
CA ARG A 93 8.82 7.38 5.56
C ARG A 93 10.24 7.41 6.11
N ARG A 94 10.67 6.31 6.72
CA ARG A 94 12.01 6.15 7.27
C ARG A 94 12.44 4.70 7.16
N LEU A 95 13.70 4.50 6.82
CA LEU A 95 14.35 3.20 6.77
C LEU A 95 15.73 3.33 7.41
N GLU A 96 16.01 2.50 8.39
CA GLU A 96 17.31 2.42 9.05
C GLU A 96 17.84 1.00 9.01
N TYR A 97 19.10 0.87 8.61
CA TYR A 97 19.80 -0.40 8.51
C TYR A 97 21.31 -0.15 8.65
N PRO A 98 22.09 -1.13 9.14
CA PRO A 98 23.53 -1.00 9.24
C PRO A 98 24.17 -0.91 7.86
N LYS A 99 25.17 -0.03 7.73
CA LYS A 99 25.94 0.13 6.48
C LYS A 99 26.98 -0.99 6.25
N ALA A 100 27.24 -1.81 7.26
CA ALA A 100 28.10 -2.98 7.16
C ALA A 100 27.61 -4.12 8.06
N LEU A 101 27.72 -5.37 7.60
CA LEU A 101 27.45 -6.56 8.40
C LEU A 101 28.25 -7.78 7.91
N VAL A 102 28.20 -8.85 8.69
CA VAL A 102 28.81 -10.13 8.35
C VAL A 102 27.74 -11.07 7.79
N ALA A 103 28.03 -11.78 6.72
CA ALA A 103 27.12 -12.81 6.19
C ALA A 103 26.79 -13.85 7.29
N GLY A 104 25.53 -14.27 7.38
CA GLY A 104 25.06 -15.18 8.44
C GLY A 104 24.79 -14.49 9.78
N SER A 105 24.76 -13.15 9.83
CA SER A 105 24.37 -12.38 11.01
C SER A 105 22.94 -11.84 10.90
N MET A 106 22.42 -11.36 12.03
CA MET A 106 21.13 -10.67 12.10
C MET A 106 21.32 -9.18 11.82
N MET A 107 20.61 -8.67 10.82
CA MET A 107 20.57 -7.26 10.46
C MET A 107 19.43 -6.57 11.20
N LEU A 108 19.74 -5.68 12.14
CA LEU A 108 18.74 -4.82 12.76
C LEU A 108 18.20 -3.83 11.72
N ILE A 109 16.88 -3.71 11.63
CA ILE A 109 16.20 -2.83 10.69
C ILE A 109 15.02 -2.15 11.38
N HIS A 110 14.86 -0.86 11.08
CA HIS A 110 13.73 -0.05 11.53
C HIS A 110 13.06 0.55 10.30
N MET A 111 11.76 0.33 10.16
CA MET A 111 10.97 0.85 9.06
C MET A 111 9.76 1.60 9.60
N TRP A 112 9.56 2.82 9.15
CA TRP A 112 8.34 3.58 9.37
C TRP A 112 7.59 3.73 8.06
N TRP A 113 6.37 3.20 8.03
CA TRP A 113 5.44 3.25 6.92
C TRP A 113 4.25 4.13 7.26
N LEU A 114 3.69 4.76 6.23
CA LEU A 114 2.39 5.42 6.27
C LEU A 114 1.48 4.78 5.22
N ASN A 115 0.33 4.27 5.63
CA ASN A 115 -0.78 4.02 4.72
C ASN A 115 -1.60 5.30 4.59
N ALA A 116 -1.35 6.06 3.51
CA ALA A 116 -2.06 7.30 3.20
C ALA A 116 -3.41 7.07 2.49
N GLY A 117 -3.82 5.81 2.33
CA GLY A 117 -5.14 5.45 1.82
C GLY A 117 -6.17 5.34 2.95
N VAL A 118 -7.39 4.93 2.61
CA VAL A 118 -8.50 4.73 3.57
C VAL A 118 -8.76 3.26 3.88
N ALA A 119 -8.00 2.29 3.38
CA ALA A 119 -8.16 0.88 3.70
C ALA A 119 -6.81 0.15 3.74
N PRO A 120 -6.70 -1.00 4.45
CA PRO A 120 -5.53 -1.87 4.33
C PRO A 120 -5.56 -2.68 3.02
N PRO A 121 -4.46 -3.34 2.65
CA PRO A 121 -4.49 -4.43 1.68
C PRO A 121 -5.16 -5.65 2.31
N TYR A 122 -5.97 -6.37 1.52
CA TYR A 122 -6.62 -7.62 1.96
C TYR A 122 -5.89 -8.88 1.49
N ILE A 123 -4.78 -8.68 0.78
CA ILE A 123 -3.81 -9.70 0.40
C ILE A 123 -2.54 -9.38 1.18
N ASN A 124 -1.93 -10.39 1.82
CA ASN A 124 -0.64 -10.18 2.47
C ASN A 124 0.46 -10.14 1.41
N TYR A 125 0.76 -8.94 0.92
CA TYR A 125 1.91 -8.72 0.05
C TYR A 125 3.18 -8.81 0.90
N GLN A 126 4.05 -9.74 0.56
CA GLN A 126 5.23 -10.02 1.36
C GLN A 126 6.19 -8.83 1.28
N LEU A 127 6.30 -8.07 2.38
CA LEU A 127 7.34 -7.06 2.51
C LEU A 127 8.69 -7.77 2.49
N ALA A 128 9.60 -7.28 1.66
CA ALA A 128 10.90 -7.89 1.46
C ALA A 128 11.99 -6.83 1.29
N VAL A 129 13.17 -7.17 1.78
CA VAL A 129 14.43 -6.50 1.50
C VAL A 129 15.19 -7.35 0.49
N GLN A 130 15.82 -6.72 -0.49
CA GLN A 130 16.79 -7.37 -1.37
C GLN A 130 18.16 -6.72 -1.21
N LEU A 131 19.17 -7.56 -1.01
CA LEU A 131 20.57 -7.19 -1.17
C LEU A 131 20.99 -7.63 -2.57
N ARG A 132 21.34 -6.68 -3.44
CA ARG A 132 21.71 -6.98 -4.84
C ARG A 132 23.08 -6.40 -5.18
N SER A 133 23.97 -7.23 -5.71
CA SER A 133 25.19 -6.79 -6.36
C SER A 133 25.10 -7.07 -7.87
N ILE A 134 26.19 -6.80 -8.59
CA ILE A 134 26.29 -7.13 -10.02
C ILE A 134 26.19 -8.64 -10.27
N ARG A 135 26.68 -9.46 -9.32
CA ARG A 135 26.82 -10.92 -9.49
C ARG A 135 25.87 -11.74 -8.64
N ASP A 136 25.44 -11.19 -7.50
CA ASP A 136 24.76 -11.95 -6.46
C ASP A 136 23.52 -11.20 -5.96
N SER A 137 22.54 -11.94 -5.45
CA SER A 137 21.40 -11.33 -4.77
C SER A 137 20.83 -12.24 -3.69
N ALA A 138 20.29 -11.63 -2.64
CA ALA A 138 19.51 -12.30 -1.61
C ALA A 138 18.23 -11.50 -1.36
N VAL A 139 17.08 -12.19 -1.38
CA VAL A 139 15.79 -11.63 -0.97
C VAL A 139 15.46 -12.16 0.42
N ILE A 140 15.16 -11.25 1.34
CA ILE A 140 14.90 -11.54 2.74
C ILE A 140 13.50 -11.01 3.06
N ASN A 141 12.61 -11.91 3.46
CA ASN A 141 11.25 -11.56 3.85
C ASN A 141 11.27 -10.84 5.20
N VAL A 142 10.55 -9.72 5.27
CA VAL A 142 10.28 -9.03 6.52
C VAL A 142 9.04 -9.68 7.16
N PRO A 143 9.13 -10.17 8.41
CA PRO A 143 8.00 -10.79 9.11
C PRO A 143 7.00 -9.74 9.60
N ALA A 144 6.37 -9.06 8.66
CA ALA A 144 5.28 -8.11 8.87
C ALA A 144 4.04 -8.59 8.11
N ASP A 145 2.87 -8.50 8.74
CA ASP A 145 1.59 -8.69 8.05
C ASP A 145 1.05 -7.32 7.61
N VAL A 146 1.21 -7.01 6.33
CA VAL A 146 0.80 -5.69 5.80
C VAL A 146 -0.71 -5.48 5.81
N ARG A 147 -1.51 -6.53 6.06
CA ARG A 147 -2.97 -6.43 6.23
C ARG A 147 -3.37 -5.73 7.52
N GLU A 148 -2.47 -5.74 8.52
CA GLU A 148 -2.68 -5.04 9.80
C GLU A 148 -2.35 -3.54 9.70
N TRP A 149 -1.79 -3.09 8.57
CA TRP A 149 -1.41 -1.69 8.35
C TRP A 149 -2.62 -0.89 7.87
N LEU A 150 -3.52 -0.61 8.81
CA LEU A 150 -4.67 0.29 8.65
C LEU A 150 -4.22 1.71 8.24
N PRO A 151 -5.13 2.58 7.76
CA PRO A 151 -4.83 3.99 7.50
C PRO A 151 -4.06 4.65 8.64
N GLY A 152 -2.97 5.33 8.30
CA GLY A 152 -2.05 5.91 9.28
C GLY A 152 -0.70 5.18 9.34
N ASP A 153 -0.02 5.37 10.47
CA ASP A 153 1.35 4.91 10.65
C ASP A 153 1.44 3.43 11.01
N ALA A 154 2.42 2.75 10.42
CA ALA A 154 2.82 1.39 10.76
C ALA A 154 4.34 1.34 10.92
N VAL A 155 4.81 0.54 11.86
CA VAL A 155 6.24 0.37 12.11
C VAL A 155 6.62 -1.10 12.03
N TYR A 156 7.83 -1.34 11.55
CA TYR A 156 8.48 -2.63 11.71
C TYR A 156 9.87 -2.39 12.32
N ASP A 157 10.05 -2.90 13.53
CA ASP A 157 11.32 -2.87 14.27
C ASP A 157 11.71 -4.31 14.55
N GLY A 158 12.83 -4.76 13.97
CA GLY A 158 13.22 -6.14 14.11
C GLY A 158 14.54 -6.47 13.46
N SER A 159 14.82 -7.77 13.39
CA SER A 159 16.08 -8.27 12.85
C SER A 159 15.84 -9.26 11.73
N LEU A 160 16.56 -9.09 10.62
CA LEU A 160 16.47 -9.95 9.44
C LEU A 160 17.74 -10.79 9.31
N TYR A 161 17.60 -12.10 9.14
CA TYR A 161 18.76 -12.97 8.92
C TYR A 161 19.33 -12.74 7.51
N VAL A 162 20.62 -12.40 7.43
CA VAL A 162 21.32 -12.31 6.16
C VAL A 162 21.92 -13.68 5.82
N PRO A 163 21.62 -14.27 4.65
CA PRO A 163 22.15 -15.57 4.29
C PRO A 163 23.69 -15.64 4.39
N GLU A 164 24.20 -16.67 5.05
CA GLU A 164 25.65 -16.91 5.17
C GLU A 164 26.33 -17.25 3.83
N THR A 165 25.53 -17.63 2.84
CA THR A 165 25.96 -17.88 1.46
C THR A 165 26.21 -16.61 0.67
N LEU A 166 25.81 -15.44 1.18
CA LEU A 166 25.98 -14.17 0.49
C LEU A 166 27.48 -13.79 0.46
N PRO A 167 28.11 -13.67 -0.73
CA PRO A 167 29.52 -13.34 -0.82
C PRO A 167 29.84 -11.95 -0.25
N GLU A 168 31.10 -11.75 0.14
CA GLU A 168 31.54 -10.41 0.52
C GLU A 168 31.46 -9.42 -0.65
N GLY A 169 31.09 -8.19 -0.36
CA GLY A 169 30.95 -7.16 -1.39
C GLY A 169 30.08 -5.99 -0.97
N THR A 170 29.85 -5.09 -1.92
CA THR A 170 28.89 -3.99 -1.80
C THR A 170 27.59 -4.39 -2.48
N TYR A 171 26.49 -4.17 -1.78
CA TYR A 171 25.15 -4.51 -2.24
C TYR A 171 24.26 -3.26 -2.18
N ASP A 172 23.44 -3.08 -3.21
CA ASP A 172 22.29 -2.20 -3.17
C ASP A 172 21.26 -2.79 -2.21
N PHE A 173 20.78 -1.96 -1.30
CA PHE A 173 19.71 -2.26 -0.37
C PHE A 173 18.40 -1.81 -0.99
N ARG A 174 17.52 -2.77 -1.28
CA ARG A 174 16.29 -2.51 -2.02
C ARG A 174 15.08 -3.01 -1.25
N VAL A 175 13.93 -2.36 -1.40
CA VAL A 175 12.68 -2.74 -0.71
C VAL A 175 11.55 -2.93 -1.72
N ALA A 176 10.71 -3.92 -1.49
CA ALA A 176 9.47 -4.13 -2.25
C ALA A 176 8.41 -4.86 -1.41
N MET A 177 7.15 -4.71 -1.81
CA MET A 177 6.07 -5.60 -1.38
C MET A 177 5.73 -6.54 -2.54
N LEU A 178 5.96 -7.83 -2.32
CA LEU A 178 5.88 -8.88 -3.34
C LEU A 178 4.49 -9.50 -3.39
N ASP A 179 3.99 -9.78 -4.59
CA ASP A 179 2.78 -10.58 -4.75
C ASP A 179 3.06 -12.02 -4.28
N PRO A 180 2.23 -12.59 -3.39
CA PRO A 180 2.51 -13.89 -2.77
C PRO A 180 2.46 -15.06 -3.75
N ARG A 181 1.87 -14.88 -4.95
CA ARG A 181 1.78 -15.95 -5.97
C ARG A 181 2.97 -15.95 -6.91
N SER A 182 3.40 -14.76 -7.34
CA SER A 182 4.44 -14.57 -8.35
C SER A 182 5.82 -14.26 -7.77
N GLY A 183 5.90 -13.82 -6.51
CA GLY A 183 7.14 -13.36 -5.87
C GLY A 183 7.70 -12.07 -6.46
N LYS A 184 6.94 -11.36 -7.30
CA LYS A 184 7.37 -10.13 -7.99
C LYS A 184 6.85 -8.89 -7.27
N PRO A 185 7.56 -7.74 -7.34
CA PRO A 185 7.06 -6.46 -6.81
C PRO A 185 5.68 -6.12 -7.38
N ALA A 186 4.71 -6.00 -6.48
CA ALA A 186 3.30 -5.84 -6.85
C ALA A 186 2.75 -4.47 -6.48
N ILE A 187 3.23 -3.90 -5.37
CA ILE A 187 2.77 -2.60 -4.90
C ILE A 187 3.75 -1.52 -5.34
N ARG A 188 3.20 -0.45 -5.94
CA ARG A 188 3.93 0.79 -6.18
C ARG A 188 3.79 1.68 -4.94
N PHE A 189 4.89 1.88 -4.22
CA PHE A 189 4.95 2.84 -3.12
C PHE A 189 4.76 4.28 -3.63
N ALA A 190 4.16 5.12 -2.80
CA ALA A 190 3.95 6.53 -3.07
C ALA A 190 5.20 7.38 -2.76
N ILE A 191 6.35 6.91 -3.22
CA ILE A 191 7.66 7.57 -3.17
C ILE A 191 8.33 7.51 -4.56
N ALA A 192 9.33 8.35 -4.79
CA ALA A 192 10.16 8.29 -5.99
C ALA A 192 11.18 7.13 -5.94
N GLY A 193 11.93 6.90 -7.02
CA GLY A 193 13.03 5.92 -7.01
C GLY A 193 12.64 4.47 -7.31
N ARG A 194 11.47 4.24 -7.91
CA ARG A 194 11.09 2.90 -8.37
C ARG A 194 11.91 2.47 -9.57
N ASP A 195 12.66 1.39 -9.44
CA ASP A 195 13.44 0.78 -10.50
C ASP A 195 12.54 0.11 -11.56
N PRO A 196 13.05 -0.16 -12.78
CA PRO A 196 12.27 -0.82 -13.84
C PRO A 196 11.71 -2.20 -13.46
N ASP A 197 12.41 -2.94 -12.60
CA ASP A 197 11.97 -4.24 -12.07
C ASP A 197 10.98 -4.13 -10.89
N GLY A 198 10.69 -2.90 -10.45
CA GLY A 198 9.67 -2.57 -9.46
C GLY A 198 10.12 -2.50 -8.01
N TRP A 199 11.40 -2.75 -7.73
CA TRP A 199 12.02 -2.51 -6.44
C TRP A 199 12.34 -1.02 -6.23
N TYR A 200 12.59 -0.63 -5.00
CA TYR A 200 13.05 0.70 -4.63
C TYR A 200 14.44 0.60 -4.01
N THR A 201 15.44 1.21 -4.63
CA THR A 201 16.82 1.21 -4.12
C THR A 201 16.99 2.35 -3.11
N GLU A 202 17.21 1.99 -1.85
CA GLU A 202 17.24 2.93 -0.71
C GLU A 202 18.67 3.29 -0.24
N GLY A 203 19.67 2.64 -0.84
CA GLY A 203 21.09 2.93 -0.62
C GLY A 203 21.95 1.69 -0.77
N GLN A 204 23.15 1.73 -0.19
CA GLN A 204 24.12 0.64 -0.26
C GLN A 204 24.58 0.20 1.12
N MET A 205 25.08 -1.04 1.20
CA MET A 205 25.73 -1.61 2.36
C MET A 205 26.84 -2.59 1.98
N ARG A 206 27.75 -2.84 2.92
CA ARG A 206 28.85 -3.79 2.77
C ARG A 206 28.56 -5.07 3.52
N VAL A 207 28.76 -6.21 2.85
CA VAL A 207 28.71 -7.53 3.46
C VAL A 207 30.14 -8.06 3.52
N SER A 208 30.56 -8.53 4.69
CA SER A 208 31.84 -9.20 4.91
C SER A 208 31.63 -10.70 5.12
N ALA A 209 32.60 -11.51 4.71
CA ALA A 209 32.55 -12.95 4.94
C ALA A 209 32.60 -13.28 6.45
N LYS A 210 31.90 -14.34 6.84
CA LYS A 210 32.02 -14.90 8.19
C LYS A 210 33.42 -15.48 8.36
N GLN A 211 34.20 -14.96 9.31
CA GLN A 211 35.51 -15.53 9.63
C GLN A 211 35.31 -16.97 10.12
N ARG A 212 35.87 -17.95 9.42
CA ARG A 212 35.94 -19.33 9.93
C ARG A 212 36.94 -19.33 11.09
N PRO A 213 36.64 -19.95 12.24
CA PRO A 213 37.62 -20.12 13.30
C PRO A 213 38.87 -20.79 12.72
N GLN A 214 40.05 -20.22 12.96
CA GLN A 214 41.31 -20.92 12.71
C GLN A 214 41.34 -22.14 13.64
N GLN A 215 41.45 -23.34 13.03
CA GLN A 215 41.78 -24.57 13.75
C GLN A 215 43.25 -24.57 14.13
#